data_AF-A0A1W2H4D8-F1
#
_entry.id   AF-A0A1W2H4D8-F1
#
_cell.length_a   1.000
_cell.length_b   1.000
_cell.length_c   1.000
_cell.angle_alpha   90.00
_cell.angle_beta   90.00
_cell.angle_gamma   90.00
#
_symmetry.space_group_name_H-M   'P 1'
#
loop_
_entity.id
_entity.type
_entity.pdbx_description
1 polymer ?
#
loop_
_entity_poly.entity_id
_entity_poly.type
_entity_poly.pdbx_seq_one_letter_code
_entity_poly.pdbx_strand_id
1 'polypeptide(L)'
;MKLSEKDIEILHYHINGKHIQYIEVRDEILDHYQTALEQEEQRSFEDVLAELDKTFTIGYSRQTARNYLQNLKAEYPIRFKEDLFALFTTKKIWLTLILLGFVISIPYWIPRSGTLFHLLNLIFLFSISFENLIITKNYPNNKRKHHYRDIDDKPVFAITKSDSPKGVAILHVICFVVIMILLFLFSENILYKPPYLYATIVGIWLFLMMTIIRFRTKTKLSKPQIN
;
A
#
# COMPACT_ATOMS: atom_id res chain seq x y z
N MET A 1 19.25 30.77 -6.47
CA MET A 1 18.30 31.36 -7.43
C MET A 1 16.90 30.79 -7.16
N LYS A 2 15.80 31.56 -7.19
CA LYS A 2 14.46 30.97 -7.05
C LYS A 2 13.97 30.47 -8.40
N LEU A 3 13.60 29.20 -8.51
CA LEU A 3 13.13 28.61 -9.78
C LEU A 3 11.81 29.25 -10.22
N SER A 4 11.68 29.55 -11.52
CA SER A 4 10.41 29.95 -12.10
C SER A 4 9.51 28.74 -12.36
N GLU A 5 8.20 28.96 -12.56
CA GLU A 5 7.26 27.87 -12.90
C GLU A 5 7.67 27.13 -14.19
N LYS A 6 8.25 27.86 -15.14
CA LYS A 6 8.74 27.30 -16.41
C LYS A 6 9.97 26.42 -16.21
N ASP A 7 10.90 26.81 -15.32
CA ASP A 7 12.09 26.00 -15.01
C ASP A 7 11.69 24.71 -14.30
N ILE A 8 10.70 24.79 -13.41
CA ILE A 8 10.11 23.63 -12.75
C ILE A 8 9.47 22.70 -13.78
N GLU A 9 8.72 23.24 -14.75
CA GLU A 9 8.13 22.45 -15.84
C GLU A 9 9.18 21.70 -16.66
N ILE A 10 10.23 22.40 -17.11
CA ILE A 10 11.35 21.81 -17.86
C ILE A 10 11.99 20.68 -17.05
N LEU A 11 12.23 20.92 -15.76
CA LEU A 11 12.80 19.91 -14.87
C LEU A 11 11.91 18.67 -14.74
N HIS A 12 10.58 18.85 -14.64
CA HIS A 12 9.64 17.72 -14.59
C HIS A 12 9.68 16.87 -15.87
N TYR A 13 9.70 17.50 -17.06
CA TYR A 13 9.84 16.78 -18.33
C TYR A 13 11.17 16.02 -18.40
N HIS A 14 12.26 16.66 -17.97
CA HIS A 14 13.58 16.06 -17.95
C HIS A 14 13.65 14.82 -17.06
N ILE A 15 13.12 14.90 -15.84
CA ILE A 15 13.09 13.79 -14.89
C ILE A 15 12.16 12.66 -15.37
N ASN A 16 11.05 12.99 -16.03
CA ASN A 16 10.16 11.99 -16.63
C ASN A 16 10.88 11.18 -17.73
N GLY A 17 11.73 11.82 -18.53
CA GLY A 17 12.56 11.15 -19.54
C GLY A 17 13.54 10.11 -18.98
N LYS A 18 13.84 10.14 -17.66
CA LYS A 18 14.72 9.15 -17.01
C LYS A 18 14.01 7.81 -16.69
N HIS A 19 12.72 7.67 -17.00
CA HIS A 19 11.92 6.46 -16.79
C HIS A 19 12.03 5.87 -15.37
N ILE A 20 11.93 6.74 -14.36
CA ILE A 20 11.98 6.34 -12.96
C ILE A 20 10.69 5.60 -12.60
N GLN A 21 10.82 4.33 -12.20
CA GLN A 21 9.69 3.42 -12.04
C GLN A 21 8.73 3.79 -10.89
N TYR A 22 9.24 4.41 -9.83
CA TYR A 22 8.50 4.67 -8.59
C TYR A 22 8.31 6.17 -8.37
N ILE A 23 7.07 6.56 -7.99
CA ILE A 23 6.71 7.96 -7.76
C ILE A 23 7.56 8.55 -6.63
N GLU A 24 7.73 7.81 -5.54
CA GLU A 24 8.42 8.28 -4.34
C GLU A 24 9.89 8.63 -4.63
N VAL A 25 10.56 7.79 -5.42
CA VAL A 25 11.97 7.99 -5.82
C VAL A 25 12.09 9.12 -6.84
N ARG A 26 11.11 9.26 -7.73
CA ARG A 26 11.06 10.38 -8.67
C ARG A 26 10.90 11.71 -7.94
N ASP A 27 9.99 11.76 -6.97
CA ASP A 27 9.74 12.95 -6.16
C ASP A 27 10.99 13.32 -5.32
N GLU A 28 11.70 12.33 -4.77
CA GLU A 28 12.97 12.54 -4.04
C GLU A 28 14.09 13.09 -4.96
N ILE A 29 14.28 12.49 -6.14
CA ILE A 29 15.26 12.98 -7.13
C ILE A 29 14.88 14.39 -7.58
N LEU A 30 13.61 14.66 -7.84
CA LEU A 30 13.14 15.99 -8.21
C LEU A 30 13.45 17.02 -7.11
N ASP A 31 13.18 16.70 -5.84
CA ASP A 31 13.48 17.58 -4.70
C ASP A 31 14.99 17.85 -4.59
N HIS A 32 15.85 16.85 -4.87
CA HIS A 32 17.30 17.05 -4.93
C HIS A 32 17.73 17.98 -6.07
N TYR A 33 17.17 17.80 -7.27
CA TYR A 33 17.44 18.70 -8.40
C TYR A 33 16.97 20.13 -8.10
N GLN A 34 15.76 20.30 -7.58
CA GLN A 34 15.24 21.62 -7.21
C GLN A 34 16.12 22.30 -6.17
N THR A 35 16.48 21.59 -5.11
CA THR A 35 17.34 22.12 -4.05
C THR A 35 18.71 22.53 -4.57
N ALA A 36 19.34 21.69 -5.42
CA ALA A 36 20.65 22.00 -5.98
C ALA A 36 20.61 23.21 -6.93
N LEU A 37 19.59 23.29 -7.79
CA LEU A 37 19.39 24.44 -8.69
C LEU A 37 19.07 25.72 -7.91
N GLU A 38 18.37 25.63 -6.78
CA GLU A 38 18.07 26.79 -5.96
C GLU A 38 19.27 27.31 -5.17
N GLN A 39 20.19 26.42 -4.80
CA GLN A 39 21.42 26.75 -4.06
C GLN A 39 22.51 27.40 -4.92
N GLU A 40 22.53 27.12 -6.21
CA GLU A 40 23.50 27.71 -7.14
C GLU A 40 23.00 29.08 -7.66
N GLU A 41 23.63 30.16 -7.20
CA GLU A 41 23.27 31.53 -7.59
C GLU A 41 24.09 32.07 -8.77
N GLN A 42 25.26 31.49 -9.04
CA GLN A 42 26.25 32.06 -9.97
C GLN A 42 26.33 31.32 -11.32
N ARG A 43 25.72 30.13 -11.41
CA ARG A 43 25.81 29.26 -12.59
C ARG A 43 24.50 29.27 -13.38
N SER A 44 24.58 29.01 -14.68
CA SER A 44 23.39 28.88 -15.51
C SER A 44 22.60 27.62 -15.13
N PHE A 45 21.28 27.66 -15.35
CA PHE A 45 20.40 26.53 -15.10
C PHE A 45 20.85 25.28 -15.86
N GLU A 46 21.22 25.46 -17.13
CA GLU A 46 21.64 24.38 -18.03
C GLU A 46 22.95 23.72 -17.55
N ASP A 47 23.91 24.50 -17.08
CA ASP A 47 25.19 23.97 -16.59
C ASP A 47 25.03 23.14 -15.32
N VAL A 48 24.18 23.59 -14.40
CA VAL A 48 23.88 22.87 -13.16
C VAL A 48 23.09 21.60 -13.48
N LEU A 49 22.11 21.68 -14.39
CA LEU A 49 21.33 20.51 -14.82
C LEU A 49 22.22 19.44 -15.46
N ALA A 50 23.15 19.83 -16.35
CA ALA A 50 24.06 18.91 -17.02
C ALA A 50 25.03 18.23 -16.04
N GLU A 51 25.43 18.89 -14.96
CA GLU A 51 26.23 18.28 -13.90
C GLU A 51 25.41 17.32 -13.04
N LEU A 52 24.20 17.71 -12.64
CA LEU A 52 23.29 16.85 -11.92
C LEU A 52 22.99 15.57 -12.70
N ASP A 53 22.92 15.62 -14.03
CA ASP A 53 22.76 14.44 -14.87
C ASP A 53 23.92 13.44 -14.83
N LYS A 54 25.14 13.92 -14.61
CA LYS A 54 26.31 13.05 -14.40
C LYS A 54 26.22 12.33 -13.06
N THR A 55 25.59 12.94 -12.06
CA THR A 55 25.40 12.37 -10.72
C THR A 55 24.18 11.43 -10.70
N PHE A 56 23.03 11.92 -11.12
CA PHE A 56 21.75 11.19 -11.16
C PHE A 56 21.54 10.51 -12.51
N THR A 57 22.47 9.61 -12.83
CA THR A 57 22.38 8.77 -14.04
C THR A 57 21.18 7.83 -13.98
N ILE A 58 20.75 7.31 -15.14
CA ILE A 58 19.71 6.26 -15.21
C ILE A 58 20.09 5.05 -14.33
N GLY A 59 21.38 4.70 -14.29
CA GLY A 59 21.91 3.64 -13.44
C GLY A 59 21.69 3.92 -11.96
N TYR A 60 22.04 5.13 -11.51
CA TYR A 60 21.79 5.59 -10.15
C TYR A 60 20.29 5.53 -9.82
N SER A 61 19.42 6.10 -10.65
CA SER A 61 17.98 6.11 -10.39
C SER A 61 17.39 4.70 -10.28
N ARG A 62 17.85 3.75 -11.12
CA ARG A 62 17.43 2.34 -11.03
C ARG A 62 17.93 1.67 -9.76
N GLN A 63 19.16 1.96 -9.33
CA GLN A 63 19.72 1.42 -8.09
C GLN A 63 18.98 1.98 -6.87
N THR A 64 18.75 3.29 -6.81
CA THR A 64 17.97 3.95 -5.76
C THR A 64 16.55 3.38 -5.71
N ALA A 65 15.89 3.19 -6.85
CA ALA A 65 14.58 2.54 -6.93
C ALA A 65 14.57 1.11 -6.36
N ARG A 66 15.58 0.30 -6.67
CA ARG A 66 15.72 -1.06 -6.14
C ARG A 66 15.96 -1.06 -4.63
N ASN A 67 16.87 -0.21 -4.16
CA ASN A 67 17.20 -0.08 -2.74
C ASN A 67 15.97 0.39 -1.94
N TYR A 68 15.26 1.39 -2.45
CA TYR A 68 14.03 1.88 -1.85
C TYR A 68 12.98 0.77 -1.73
N LEU A 69 12.73 0.01 -2.81
CA LEU A 69 11.81 -1.13 -2.77
C LEU A 69 12.27 -2.22 -1.80
N GLN A 70 13.56 -2.52 -1.75
CA GLN A 70 14.10 -3.52 -0.82
C GLN A 70 13.91 -3.09 0.63
N ASN A 71 14.14 -1.81 0.94
CA ASN A 71 13.91 -1.24 2.27
C ASN A 71 12.43 -1.36 2.66
N LEU A 72 11.51 -0.96 1.78
CA LEU A 72 10.07 -1.12 2.03
C LEU A 72 9.66 -2.58 2.25
N LYS A 73 10.22 -3.52 1.47
CA LYS A 73 9.96 -4.96 1.63
C LYS A 73 10.50 -5.53 2.94
N ALA A 74 11.59 -4.98 3.46
CA ALA A 74 12.16 -5.37 4.75
C ALA A 74 11.38 -4.76 5.92
N GLU A 75 10.90 -3.53 5.77
CA GLU A 75 10.16 -2.80 6.80
C GLU A 75 8.71 -3.29 6.95
N TYR A 76 8.06 -3.66 5.83
CA TYR A 76 6.68 -4.15 5.81
C TYR A 76 6.37 -5.23 6.87
N PRO A 77 7.10 -6.36 6.97
CA PRO A 77 6.80 -7.40 7.96
C PRO A 77 6.99 -6.94 9.41
N ILE A 78 7.91 -6.01 9.66
CA ILE A 78 8.15 -5.44 11.00
C ILE A 78 6.94 -4.61 11.42
N ARG A 79 6.53 -3.65 10.58
CA ARG A 79 5.36 -2.82 10.84
C ARG A 79 4.06 -3.61 10.89
N PHE A 80 3.91 -4.63 10.05
CA PHE A 80 2.76 -5.54 10.08
C PHE A 80 2.65 -6.24 11.43
N LYS A 81 3.76 -6.76 11.95
CA LYS A 81 3.83 -7.40 13.27
C LYS A 81 3.44 -6.42 14.38
N GLU A 82 3.99 -5.20 14.36
CA GLU A 82 3.67 -4.16 15.33
C GLU A 82 2.18 -3.78 15.32
N ASP A 83 1.60 -3.57 14.13
CA ASP A 83 0.19 -3.23 13.96
C ASP A 83 -0.73 -4.39 14.37
N LEU A 84 -0.33 -5.64 14.11
CA LEU A 84 -1.04 -6.84 14.57
C LEU A 84 -1.09 -6.87 16.10
N PHE A 85 0.05 -6.79 16.79
CA PHE A 85 0.06 -6.81 18.26
C PHE A 85 -0.65 -5.60 18.85
N ALA A 86 -0.57 -4.43 18.21
CA ALA A 86 -1.28 -3.23 18.63
C ALA A 86 -2.80 -3.41 18.70
N LEU A 87 -3.40 -4.27 17.86
CA LEU A 87 -4.85 -4.56 17.90
C LEU A 87 -5.28 -5.40 19.11
N PHE A 88 -4.33 -6.09 19.76
CA PHE A 88 -4.60 -6.89 20.97
C PHE A 88 -4.16 -6.18 22.25
N THR A 89 -3.72 -4.92 22.16
CA THR A 89 -3.48 -4.09 23.35
C THR A 89 -4.80 -3.73 24.03
N THR A 90 -4.79 -3.60 25.37
CA THR A 90 -5.98 -3.30 26.19
C THR A 90 -6.78 -2.09 25.70
N LYS A 91 -6.10 -1.08 25.14
CA LYS A 91 -6.74 0.13 24.59
C LYS A 91 -7.54 -0.10 23.30
N LYS A 92 -7.24 -1.15 22.53
CA LYS A 92 -7.80 -1.41 21.19
C LYS A 92 -8.49 -2.76 21.06
N ILE A 93 -8.36 -3.64 22.05
CA ILE A 93 -8.92 -5.00 22.01
C ILE A 93 -10.45 -5.01 21.88
N TRP A 94 -11.14 -3.97 22.39
CA TRP A 94 -12.58 -3.82 22.26
C TRP A 94 -13.03 -3.80 20.78
N LEU A 95 -12.26 -3.17 19.89
CA LEU A 95 -12.57 -3.15 18.45
C LEU A 95 -12.53 -4.57 17.87
N THR A 96 -11.49 -5.33 18.25
CA THR A 96 -11.29 -6.72 17.84
C THR A 96 -12.43 -7.63 18.34
N LEU A 97 -12.88 -7.41 19.58
CA LEU A 97 -14.01 -8.15 20.19
C LEU A 97 -15.36 -7.77 19.58
N ILE A 98 -15.61 -6.50 19.30
CA ILE A 98 -16.83 -6.05 18.60
C ILE A 98 -16.89 -6.65 17.21
N LEU A 99 -15.78 -6.62 16.46
CA LEU A 99 -15.71 -7.23 15.13
C LEU A 99 -15.96 -8.73 15.20
N LEU A 100 -15.41 -9.43 16.19
CA LEU A 100 -15.67 -10.86 16.40
C LEU A 100 -17.14 -11.12 16.70
N GLY A 101 -17.74 -10.37 17.62
CA GLY A 101 -19.15 -10.49 17.98
C GLY A 101 -20.07 -10.24 16.79
N PHE A 102 -19.76 -9.23 15.97
CA PHE A 102 -20.47 -8.96 14.73
C PHE A 102 -20.36 -10.11 13.73
N VAL A 103 -19.16 -10.64 13.48
CA VAL A 103 -18.96 -11.71 12.49
C VAL A 103 -19.62 -13.02 12.96
N ILE A 104 -19.54 -13.35 14.26
CA ILE A 104 -20.20 -14.52 14.85
C ILE A 104 -21.74 -14.40 14.84
N SER A 105 -22.30 -13.18 14.87
CA SER A 105 -23.76 -13.00 14.84
C SER A 105 -24.38 -13.18 13.45
N ILE A 106 -23.59 -13.08 12.36
CA ILE A 106 -24.07 -13.13 10.97
C ILE A 106 -24.96 -14.36 10.66
N PRO A 107 -24.62 -15.61 11.05
CA PRO A 107 -25.46 -16.77 10.72
C PRO A 107 -26.82 -16.76 11.41
N TYR A 108 -26.92 -16.13 12.58
CA TYR A 108 -28.20 -15.99 13.27
C TYR A 108 -29.14 -15.06 12.51
N TRP A 109 -28.59 -14.08 11.78
CA TRP A 109 -29.36 -13.11 11.01
C TRP A 109 -29.68 -13.63 9.60
N ILE A 110 -28.86 -14.55 9.09
CA ILE A 110 -28.99 -15.12 7.75
C ILE A 110 -29.01 -16.65 7.85
N PRO A 111 -30.17 -17.23 8.18
CA PRO A 111 -30.31 -18.67 8.39
C PRO A 111 -30.23 -19.48 7.09
N ARG A 112 -30.41 -18.82 5.93
CA ARG A 112 -30.28 -19.47 4.62
C ARG A 112 -28.80 -19.60 4.25
N SER A 113 -28.31 -20.84 4.27
CA SER A 113 -26.94 -21.22 3.93
C SER A 113 -26.44 -20.60 2.61
N GLY A 114 -27.15 -20.80 1.50
CA GLY A 114 -26.73 -20.26 0.20
C GLY A 114 -26.58 -18.72 0.21
N THR A 115 -27.52 -18.02 0.84
CA THR A 115 -27.45 -16.55 0.99
C THR A 115 -26.27 -16.12 1.86
N LEU A 116 -26.02 -16.83 2.97
CA LEU A 116 -24.91 -16.57 3.86
C LEU A 116 -23.56 -16.71 3.13
N PHE A 117 -23.40 -17.73 2.31
CA PHE A 117 -22.18 -17.93 1.53
C PHE A 117 -21.93 -16.87 0.48
N HIS A 118 -22.96 -16.46 -0.25
CA HIS A 118 -22.82 -15.35 -1.19
C HIS A 118 -22.46 -14.05 -0.46
N LEU A 119 -22.99 -13.84 0.75
CA LEU A 119 -22.61 -12.70 1.58
C LEU A 119 -21.14 -12.80 2.04
N LEU A 120 -20.68 -13.94 2.53
CA LEU A 120 -19.28 -14.11 2.98
C LEU A 120 -18.30 -13.93 1.81
N ASN A 121 -18.64 -14.45 0.63
CA ASN A 121 -17.88 -14.21 -0.60
C ASN A 121 -17.88 -12.73 -1.01
N LEU A 122 -19.04 -12.06 -0.91
CA LEU A 122 -19.15 -10.64 -1.22
C LEU A 122 -18.30 -9.81 -0.27
N ILE A 123 -18.34 -10.08 1.04
CA ILE A 123 -17.50 -9.43 2.06
C ILE A 123 -16.03 -9.61 1.71
N PHE A 124 -15.62 -10.85 1.42
CA PHE A 124 -14.23 -11.17 1.06
C PHE A 124 -13.74 -10.39 -0.17
N LEU A 125 -14.47 -10.46 -1.29
CA LEU A 125 -14.11 -9.78 -2.53
C LEU A 125 -14.15 -8.25 -2.38
N PHE A 126 -15.15 -7.74 -1.67
CA PHE A 126 -15.28 -6.32 -1.39
C PHE A 126 -14.10 -5.80 -0.56
N SER A 127 -13.72 -6.51 0.51
CA SER A 127 -12.60 -6.11 1.37
C SER A 127 -11.28 -5.97 0.60
N ILE A 128 -10.99 -6.89 -0.33
CA ILE A 128 -9.77 -6.84 -1.17
C ILE A 128 -9.81 -5.64 -2.11
N SER A 129 -10.95 -5.46 -2.79
CA SER A 129 -11.12 -4.40 -3.78
C SER A 129 -11.09 -3.01 -3.12
N PHE A 130 -11.75 -2.88 -1.98
CA PHE A 130 -11.84 -1.66 -1.19
C PHE A 130 -10.47 -1.28 -0.59
N GLU A 131 -9.72 -2.24 -0.07
CA GLU A 131 -8.36 -2.01 0.42
C GLU A 131 -7.48 -1.37 -0.66
N ASN A 132 -7.44 -1.98 -1.85
CA ASN A 132 -6.64 -1.47 -2.97
C ASN A 132 -7.08 -0.06 -3.40
N LEU A 133 -8.39 0.20 -3.45
CA LEU A 133 -8.93 1.52 -3.81
C LEU A 133 -8.49 2.61 -2.81
N ILE A 134 -8.59 2.35 -1.50
CA ILE A 134 -8.28 3.37 -0.49
C ILE A 134 -6.79 3.65 -0.42
N ILE A 135 -5.93 2.62 -0.53
CA ILE A 135 -4.48 2.82 -0.52
C ILE A 135 -4.07 3.82 -1.61
N THR A 136 -4.63 3.69 -2.81
CA THR A 136 -4.37 4.62 -3.92
C THR A 136 -4.87 6.04 -3.63
N LYS A 137 -5.98 6.20 -2.91
CA LYS A 137 -6.52 7.53 -2.56
C LYS A 137 -5.82 8.21 -1.38
N ASN A 138 -5.24 7.44 -0.45
CA ASN A 138 -4.62 7.95 0.77
C ASN A 138 -3.19 8.49 0.58
N TYR A 139 -2.64 8.42 -0.63
CA TYR A 139 -1.35 9.06 -0.90
C TYR A 139 -1.49 10.59 -0.84
N PRO A 140 -0.57 11.30 -0.16
CA PRO A 140 -0.63 12.77 -0.08
C PRO A 140 -0.57 13.37 -1.49
N ASN A 141 -1.70 13.86 -1.98
CA ASN A 141 -1.80 14.51 -3.29
C ASN A 141 -1.64 16.01 -3.10
N ASN A 142 -0.39 16.49 -3.11
CA ASN A 142 -0.13 17.92 -3.12
C ASN A 142 -0.30 18.45 -4.56
N LYS A 143 -1.43 19.12 -4.83
CA LYS A 143 -1.80 19.59 -6.18
C LYS A 143 -0.71 20.44 -6.85
N ARG A 144 0.07 21.22 -6.09
CA ARG A 144 1.14 22.08 -6.64
C ARG A 144 2.36 21.30 -7.13
N LYS A 145 2.83 20.30 -6.37
CA LYS A 145 3.98 19.46 -6.76
C LYS A 145 3.67 18.47 -7.89
N HIS A 146 2.40 18.25 -8.20
CA HIS A 146 1.96 17.06 -8.93
C HIS A 146 0.99 17.35 -10.07
N HIS A 147 0.78 18.60 -10.45
CA HIS A 147 -0.16 18.93 -11.54
C HIS A 147 0.28 18.33 -12.89
N TYR A 148 1.57 18.05 -13.07
CA TYR A 148 2.09 17.34 -14.24
C TYR A 148 1.82 15.83 -14.24
N ARG A 149 1.23 15.25 -13.18
CA ARG A 149 0.95 13.80 -13.08
C ARG A 149 -0.18 13.32 -14.00
N ASP A 150 -0.86 14.20 -14.72
CA ASP A 150 -1.99 13.83 -15.58
C ASP A 150 -1.60 13.46 -17.01
N ILE A 151 -0.35 13.71 -17.42
CA ILE A 151 0.06 13.64 -18.84
C ILE A 151 0.87 12.37 -19.19
N ASP A 152 1.50 11.67 -18.23
CA ASP A 152 2.44 10.57 -18.51
C ASP A 152 2.08 9.22 -17.87
N ASP A 153 2.65 8.13 -18.42
CA ASP A 153 2.70 6.77 -17.86
C ASP A 153 2.98 6.83 -16.35
N LYS A 154 1.93 6.76 -15.54
CA LYS A 154 2.03 7.08 -14.12
C LYS A 154 2.94 6.04 -13.46
N PRO A 155 4.09 6.45 -12.90
CA PRO A 155 4.95 5.52 -12.21
C PRO A 155 4.15 4.81 -11.11
N VAL A 156 4.50 3.57 -10.83
CA VAL A 156 3.76 2.77 -9.87
C VAL A 156 4.19 3.20 -8.47
N PHE A 157 3.27 3.26 -7.51
CA PHE A 157 3.67 3.45 -6.10
C PHE A 157 4.54 2.28 -5.65
N ALA A 158 5.75 2.53 -5.16
CA ALA A 158 6.63 1.47 -4.69
C ALA A 158 5.94 0.61 -3.62
N ILE A 159 5.09 1.23 -2.80
CA ILE A 159 4.32 0.61 -1.72
C ILE A 159 3.32 -0.43 -2.23
N THR A 160 2.80 -0.27 -3.44
CA THR A 160 1.92 -1.28 -4.05
C THR A 160 2.69 -2.54 -4.47
N LYS A 161 4.02 -2.44 -4.64
CA LYS A 161 4.93 -3.53 -5.00
C LYS A 161 5.77 -4.02 -3.82
N SER A 162 5.69 -3.37 -2.66
CA SER A 162 6.48 -3.70 -1.47
C SER A 162 5.86 -4.79 -0.60
N ASP A 163 4.72 -5.35 -1.01
CA ASP A 163 4.13 -6.50 -0.34
C ASP A 163 5.12 -7.66 -0.34
N SER A 164 5.69 -7.94 0.82
CA SER A 164 6.65 -9.01 1.04
C SER A 164 6.04 -9.97 2.06
N PRO A 165 5.49 -11.12 1.64
CA PRO A 165 4.90 -12.10 2.54
C PRO A 165 6.01 -12.87 3.28
N LYS A 166 6.69 -12.17 4.20
CA LYS A 166 7.75 -12.73 5.05
C LYS A 166 7.34 -12.61 6.52
N GLY A 167 7.86 -13.53 7.33
CA GLY A 167 7.59 -13.56 8.77
C GLY A 167 6.07 -13.62 9.05
N VAL A 168 5.61 -12.80 9.99
CA VAL A 168 4.19 -12.79 10.43
C VAL A 168 3.24 -12.34 9.31
N ALA A 169 3.70 -11.56 8.34
CA ALA A 169 2.85 -11.11 7.24
C ALA A 169 2.43 -12.24 6.28
N ILE A 170 3.12 -13.40 6.31
CA ILE A 170 2.69 -14.59 5.56
C ILE A 170 1.34 -15.12 6.08
N LEU A 171 0.99 -14.82 7.34
CA LEU A 171 -0.26 -15.24 7.94
C LEU A 171 -1.47 -14.71 7.17
N HIS A 172 -1.40 -13.48 6.63
CA HIS A 172 -2.46 -12.94 5.79
C HIS A 172 -2.67 -13.77 4.51
N VAL A 173 -1.58 -14.21 3.88
CA VAL A 173 -1.64 -15.07 2.68
C VAL A 173 -2.22 -16.44 3.03
N ILE A 174 -1.79 -17.01 4.16
CA ILE A 174 -2.32 -18.29 4.64
C ILE A 174 -3.82 -18.17 4.94
N CYS A 175 -4.25 -17.14 5.69
CA CYS A 175 -5.66 -16.87 5.96
C CYS A 175 -6.46 -16.69 4.66
N PHE A 176 -5.93 -15.93 3.71
CA PHE A 176 -6.55 -15.73 2.40
C PHE A 176 -6.74 -17.06 1.65
N VAL A 177 -5.70 -17.90 1.57
CA VAL A 177 -5.76 -19.21 0.88
C VAL A 177 -6.72 -20.15 1.58
N VAL A 178 -6.67 -20.24 2.91
CA VAL A 178 -7.58 -21.08 3.71
C VAL A 178 -9.03 -20.66 3.49
N ILE A 179 -9.32 -19.35 3.50
CA ILE A 179 -10.69 -18.84 3.28
C ILE A 179 -11.11 -19.06 1.84
N MET A 180 -10.23 -18.87 0.86
CA MET A 180 -10.55 -19.22 -0.52
C MET A 180 -10.89 -20.70 -0.65
N ILE A 181 -10.13 -21.60 -0.04
CA ILE A 181 -10.43 -23.04 -0.04
C ILE A 181 -11.80 -23.29 0.61
N LEU A 182 -12.06 -22.70 1.77
CA LEU A 182 -13.33 -22.84 2.46
C LEU A 182 -14.50 -22.27 1.65
N LEU A 183 -14.34 -21.12 1.00
CA LEU A 183 -15.40 -20.45 0.24
C LEU A 183 -15.57 -20.96 -1.20
N PHE A 184 -14.58 -21.61 -1.81
CA PHE A 184 -14.67 -22.04 -3.22
C PHE A 184 -14.75 -23.56 -3.40
N LEU A 185 -14.12 -24.37 -2.53
CA LEU A 185 -14.06 -25.83 -2.73
C LEU A 185 -15.18 -26.61 -2.04
N PHE A 186 -15.85 -26.03 -1.05
CA PHE A 186 -16.88 -26.73 -0.26
C PHE A 186 -18.30 -26.22 -0.54
N SER A 187 -18.64 -25.95 -1.80
CA SER A 187 -19.84 -25.19 -2.19
C SER A 187 -21.20 -25.84 -1.89
N GLU A 188 -21.30 -27.06 -1.35
CA GLU A 188 -22.60 -27.69 -1.09
C GLU A 188 -22.67 -28.41 0.27
N ASN A 189 -23.58 -27.93 1.12
CA ASN A 189 -24.06 -28.49 2.41
C ASN A 189 -23.07 -28.77 3.55
N ILE A 190 -21.77 -28.99 3.29
CA ILE A 190 -20.80 -29.35 4.33
C ILE A 190 -20.35 -28.12 5.13
N LEU A 191 -20.08 -26.98 4.47
CA LEU A 191 -19.67 -25.73 5.13
C LEU A 191 -20.68 -25.20 6.15
N TYR A 192 -21.95 -25.50 5.98
CA TYR A 192 -23.02 -24.96 6.84
C TYR A 192 -23.32 -25.87 8.03
N LYS A 193 -22.60 -26.98 8.17
CA LYS A 193 -22.66 -27.77 9.39
C LYS A 193 -21.84 -27.10 10.48
N PRO A 194 -22.29 -27.20 11.75
CA PRO A 194 -21.76 -26.42 12.87
C PRO A 194 -20.23 -26.34 13.00
N PRO A 195 -19.39 -27.35 12.76
CA PRO A 195 -17.94 -27.12 12.88
C PRO A 195 -17.36 -26.26 11.75
N TYR A 196 -17.81 -26.46 10.51
CA TYR A 196 -17.26 -25.77 9.33
C TYR A 196 -17.78 -24.35 9.20
N LEU A 197 -19.02 -24.12 9.65
CA LEU A 197 -19.65 -22.80 9.62
C LEU A 197 -18.89 -21.85 10.54
N TYR A 198 -18.67 -22.24 11.80
CA TYR A 198 -17.91 -21.44 12.74
C TYR A 198 -16.45 -21.26 12.32
N ALA A 199 -15.82 -22.29 11.75
CA ALA A 199 -14.46 -22.17 11.21
C ALA A 199 -14.38 -21.14 10.06
N THR A 200 -15.37 -21.13 9.15
CA THR A 200 -15.43 -20.17 8.04
C THR A 200 -15.64 -18.75 8.55
N ILE A 201 -16.52 -18.57 9.54
CA ILE A 201 -16.80 -17.28 10.17
C ILE A 201 -15.56 -16.73 10.90
N VAL A 202 -14.89 -17.57 11.70
CA VAL A 202 -13.64 -17.19 12.37
C VAL A 202 -12.55 -16.89 11.33
N GLY A 203 -12.50 -17.65 10.23
CA GLY A 203 -11.64 -17.36 9.08
C GLY A 203 -11.91 -15.96 8.52
N ILE A 204 -13.16 -15.63 8.20
CA ILE A 204 -13.56 -14.30 7.72
C ILE A 204 -13.16 -13.21 8.71
N TRP A 205 -13.40 -13.41 10.00
CA TRP A 205 -12.97 -12.47 11.05
C TRP A 205 -11.45 -12.26 11.04
N LEU A 206 -10.66 -13.35 11.00
CA LEU A 206 -9.20 -13.27 10.89
C LEU A 206 -8.77 -12.52 9.63
N PHE A 207 -9.41 -12.77 8.49
CA PHE A 207 -9.09 -12.09 7.25
C PHE A 207 -9.42 -10.60 7.27
N LEU A 208 -10.56 -10.21 7.82
CA LEU A 208 -10.90 -8.80 8.01
C LEU A 208 -9.89 -8.11 8.92
N MET A 209 -9.49 -8.77 10.02
CA MET A 209 -8.42 -8.27 10.90
C MET A 209 -7.10 -8.08 10.15
N MET A 210 -6.66 -9.07 9.38
CA MET A 210 -5.43 -9.00 8.61
C MET A 210 -5.49 -7.94 7.50
N THR A 211 -6.65 -7.75 6.88
CA THR A 211 -6.90 -6.69 5.89
C THR A 211 -6.79 -5.30 6.53
N ILE A 212 -7.37 -5.10 7.71
CA ILE A 212 -7.25 -3.85 8.48
C ILE A 212 -5.78 -3.57 8.84
N ILE A 213 -5.02 -4.58 9.25
CA ILE A 213 -3.59 -4.45 9.58
C ILE A 213 -2.81 -4.06 8.33
N ARG A 214 -2.98 -4.80 7.22
CA ARG A 214 -2.30 -4.53 5.95
C ARG A 214 -2.58 -3.10 5.47
N PHE A 215 -3.84 -2.67 5.54
CA PHE A 215 -4.24 -1.31 5.22
C PHE A 215 -3.50 -0.26 6.07
N ARG A 216 -3.46 -0.44 7.39
CA ARG A 216 -2.77 0.47 8.32
C ARG A 216 -1.27 0.52 8.05
N THR A 217 -0.64 -0.64 7.88
CA THR A 217 0.78 -0.75 7.59
C THR A 217 1.13 -0.05 6.29
N LYS A 218 0.36 -0.28 5.22
CA LYS A 218 0.56 0.40 3.92
C LYS A 218 0.36 1.91 4.01
N THR A 219 -0.67 2.36 4.72
CA THR A 219 -0.92 3.79 4.92
C THR A 219 0.20 4.46 5.72
N LYS A 220 0.85 3.74 6.64
CA LYS A 220 2.00 4.25 7.39
C LYS A 220 3.28 4.26 6.55
N LEU A 221 3.46 3.28 5.66
CA LEU A 221 4.58 3.24 4.71
C LEU A 221 4.42 4.31 3.61
N SER A 222 3.19 4.74 3.31
CA SER A 222 2.91 5.76 2.31
C SER A 222 3.05 7.20 2.78
N LYS A 223 3.27 7.42 4.08
CA LYS A 223 3.51 8.76 4.59
C LYS A 223 5.01 9.05 4.52
N PRO A 224 5.43 10.17 3.90
CA PRO A 224 6.83 10.58 3.97
C PRO A 224 7.22 10.73 5.44
N GLN A 225 8.35 10.12 5.82
CA GLN A 225 8.91 10.35 7.15
C GLN A 225 9.50 11.76 7.13
N ILE A 226 8.87 12.66 7.90
CA ILE A 226 9.47 13.95 8.21
C ILE A 226 10.59 13.62 9.20
N ASN A 227 11.83 13.62 8.70
CA ASN A 227 13.02 13.66 9.56
C ASN A 227 13.28 15.09 10.00
#